data_AF-A0AAD3W801-F1
#
_entry.id   AF-A0AAD3W801-F1
#
_cell.length_a   1.000
_cell.length_b   1.000
_cell.length_c   1.000
_cell.angle_alpha   90.00
_cell.angle_beta   90.00
_cell.angle_gamma   90.00
#
_symmetry.space_group_name_H-M   'P 1'
#
loop_
_entity.id
_entity.type
_entity.pdbx_description
1 polymer ?
#
loop_
_entity_poly.entity_id
_entity_poly.type
_entity_poly.pdbx_seq_one_letter_code
_entity_poly.pdbx_strand_id
1 'polypeptide(L)'
;MQFLRFCRFGRLAGTKGNLEAAGFLKESLEREGYVAHIHADPPFALLPAAFAVGLAVLAVAYWIAIGQLSLPIAGALFLGPMLKAANSMRRGAPLAVFGVRPATGESTAPTVVLGAHFDTVSLPLQGSFFTASLIVVVFMLGVLTIADRVSPLVGVLASGATGFFLYGNTSPGGDDNASGVFAVLECARHLRSVSNVNVVPVFFNFEEEGLFGSLSFSRHFLGRRGRGLPGVNFDPSNSFMINFDCVGRGKRVYVSGDKDLAQMILSTSAAREMEASVTPFYPSDHLMFKKPWKAISFARANRYWMLDLSWIHSRADVAEKVDLTYVREVASIAVEFVRSIGG
;
A
#
# COMPACT_ATOMS: atom_id res chain seq x y z
N MET A 1 -22.78 5.95 0.91
CA MET A 1 -22.62 6.20 2.36
C MET A 1 -21.39 5.50 2.96
N GLN A 2 -21.16 4.21 2.70
CA GLN A 2 -20.02 3.48 3.30
C GLN A 2 -18.64 4.07 2.93
N PHE A 3 -18.44 4.46 1.66
CA PHE A 3 -17.19 5.10 1.20
C PHE A 3 -16.83 6.37 1.99
N LEU A 4 -17.76 7.33 2.06
CA LEU A 4 -17.55 8.57 2.81
C LEU A 4 -17.27 8.32 4.30
N ARG A 5 -17.94 7.33 4.92
CA ARG A 5 -17.67 6.94 6.31
C ARG A 5 -16.25 6.42 6.48
N PHE A 6 -15.80 5.55 5.58
CA PHE A 6 -14.46 5.00 5.60
C PHE A 6 -13.37 6.07 5.43
N CYS A 7 -13.60 7.05 4.56
CA CYS A 7 -12.71 8.19 4.36
C CYS A 7 -12.57 9.08 5.61
N ARG A 8 -13.57 9.10 6.49
CA ARG A 8 -13.59 9.95 7.69
C ARG A 8 -12.86 9.36 8.90
N PHE A 9 -12.46 8.09 8.86
CA PHE A 9 -11.81 7.47 10.01
C PHE A 9 -10.46 8.10 10.36
N GLY A 10 -9.73 8.67 9.39
CA GLY A 10 -8.34 9.11 9.61
C GLY A 10 -7.45 7.90 9.81
N ARG A 11 -6.99 7.29 8.71
CA ARG A 11 -6.45 5.92 8.73
C ARG A 11 -4.94 5.85 8.86
N LEU A 12 -4.33 6.86 9.47
CA LEU A 12 -2.89 6.87 9.75
C LEU A 12 -2.52 5.66 10.62
N ALA A 13 -1.54 4.89 10.20
CA ALA A 13 -1.23 3.59 10.80
C ALA A 13 -1.01 3.68 12.31
N GLY A 14 -1.62 2.74 13.06
CA GLY A 14 -1.55 2.67 14.52
C GLY A 14 -2.42 3.66 15.30
N THR A 15 -3.18 4.54 14.62
CA THR A 15 -4.14 5.44 15.29
C THR A 15 -5.49 4.77 15.54
N LYS A 16 -6.34 5.39 16.37
CA LYS A 16 -7.71 4.91 16.63
C LYS A 16 -8.51 4.77 15.32
N GLY A 17 -8.41 5.74 14.42
CA GLY A 17 -9.08 5.71 13.12
C GLY A 17 -8.64 4.56 12.22
N ASN A 18 -7.34 4.24 12.23
CA ASN A 18 -6.81 3.07 11.52
C ASN A 18 -7.35 1.74 12.10
N LEU A 19 -7.48 1.63 13.43
CA LEU A 19 -8.10 0.46 14.07
C LEU A 19 -9.60 0.33 13.74
N GLU A 20 -10.33 1.45 13.74
CA GLU A 20 -11.74 1.50 13.32
C GLU A 20 -11.91 1.11 11.84
N ALA A 21 -11.00 1.55 10.98
CA ALA A 21 -10.97 1.14 9.58
C ALA A 21 -10.72 -0.37 9.43
N ALA A 22 -9.78 -0.94 10.17
CA ALA A 22 -9.54 -2.38 10.18
C ALA A 22 -10.77 -3.18 10.62
N GLY A 23 -11.48 -2.72 11.66
CA GLY A 23 -12.75 -3.30 12.10
C GLY A 23 -13.82 -3.24 11.03
N PHE A 24 -14.00 -2.08 10.39
CA PHE A 24 -14.94 -1.90 9.27
C PHE A 24 -14.65 -2.86 8.11
N LEU A 25 -13.38 -3.08 7.77
CA LEU A 25 -12.98 -3.98 6.69
C LEU A 25 -13.28 -5.43 7.04
N LYS A 26 -12.99 -5.85 8.27
CA LYS A 26 -13.34 -7.18 8.77
C LYS A 26 -14.85 -7.43 8.66
N GLU A 27 -15.66 -6.51 9.18
CA GLU A 27 -17.13 -6.60 9.10
C GLU A 27 -17.64 -6.61 7.65
N SER A 28 -17.00 -5.86 6.76
CA SER A 28 -17.37 -5.83 5.34
C SER A 28 -17.08 -7.16 4.64
N LEU A 29 -15.96 -7.79 4.95
CA LEU A 29 -15.64 -9.13 4.44
C LEU A 29 -16.60 -10.20 4.96
N GLU A 30 -16.92 -10.16 6.26
CA GLU A 30 -17.87 -11.11 6.87
C GLU A 30 -19.26 -11.00 6.26
N ARG A 31 -19.72 -9.77 5.94
CA ARG A 31 -20.99 -9.55 5.23
C ARG A 31 -21.02 -10.16 3.83
N GLU A 32 -19.88 -10.25 3.16
CA GLU A 32 -19.76 -10.90 1.84
C GLU A 32 -19.49 -12.41 1.94
N GLY A 33 -19.56 -12.99 3.14
CA GLY A 33 -19.45 -14.43 3.36
C GLY A 33 -18.01 -14.96 3.47
N TYR A 34 -17.03 -14.09 3.71
CA TYR A 34 -15.64 -14.50 3.94
C TYR A 34 -15.40 -14.78 5.43
N VAL A 35 -14.53 -15.75 5.73
CA VAL A 35 -13.94 -15.85 7.06
C VAL A 35 -12.86 -14.79 7.18
N ALA A 36 -13.14 -13.73 7.95
CA ALA A 36 -12.25 -12.57 8.04
C ALA A 36 -11.27 -12.67 9.21
N HIS A 37 -10.03 -12.25 8.95
CA HIS A 37 -8.90 -12.31 9.85
C HIS A 37 -8.22 -10.95 9.95
N ILE A 38 -7.68 -10.65 11.14
CA ILE A 38 -6.77 -9.53 11.34
C ILE A 38 -5.39 -10.12 11.61
N HIS A 39 -4.43 -9.79 10.77
CA HIS A 39 -3.03 -10.16 10.95
C HIS A 39 -2.31 -9.07 11.74
N ALA A 40 -1.71 -9.45 12.87
CA ALA A 40 -0.79 -8.61 13.62
C ALA A 40 0.41 -9.46 14.04
N ASP A 41 1.61 -8.89 13.94
CA ASP A 41 2.87 -9.58 14.25
C ASP A 41 3.78 -8.63 15.03
N PRO A 42 3.62 -8.51 16.37
CA PRO A 42 4.43 -7.60 17.17
C PRO A 42 5.96 -7.81 17.03
N PRO A 43 6.49 -9.05 16.90
CA PRO A 43 7.89 -9.27 16.54
C PRO A 43 8.33 -8.58 15.24
N PHE A 44 7.44 -8.37 14.27
CA PHE A 44 7.76 -7.70 13.01
C PHE A 44 8.21 -6.24 13.22
N ALA A 45 7.88 -5.63 14.36
CA ALA A 45 8.37 -4.31 14.77
C ALA A 45 9.90 -4.19 14.83
N LEU A 46 10.61 -5.32 14.98
CA LEU A 46 12.08 -5.33 14.96
C LEU A 46 12.64 -4.89 13.61
N LEU A 47 11.92 -5.09 12.51
CA LEU A 47 12.39 -4.73 11.17
C LEU A 47 12.50 -3.20 10.98
N PRO A 48 11.43 -2.39 11.15
CA PRO A 48 11.56 -0.94 11.08
C PRO A 48 12.49 -0.38 12.16
N ALA A 49 12.53 -0.97 13.37
CA ALA A 49 13.46 -0.55 14.41
C ALA A 49 14.93 -0.79 14.02
N ALA A 50 15.27 -1.96 13.46
CA ALA A 50 16.61 -2.27 12.99
C ALA A 50 17.00 -1.38 11.81
N PHE A 51 16.07 -1.08 10.90
CA PHE A 51 16.30 -0.15 9.79
C PHE A 51 16.60 1.27 10.30
N ALA A 52 15.82 1.75 11.27
CA ALA A 52 16.02 3.04 11.94
C ALA A 52 17.41 3.14 12.59
N VAL A 53 17.80 2.12 13.37
CA VAL A 53 19.11 2.06 14.02
C VAL A 53 20.24 1.96 12.99
N GLY A 54 20.09 1.13 11.97
CA GLY A 54 21.07 0.95 10.90
C GLY A 54 21.31 2.25 10.12
N LEU A 55 20.24 2.98 9.78
CA LEU A 55 20.34 4.31 9.16
C LEU A 55 21.07 5.29 10.07
N ALA A 56 20.75 5.33 11.37
CA ALA A 56 21.41 6.22 12.32
C ALA A 56 22.92 5.92 12.44
N VAL A 57 23.30 4.64 12.54
CA VAL A 57 24.70 4.21 12.59
C VAL A 57 25.43 4.59 11.31
N LEU A 58 24.84 4.33 10.13
CA LEU A 58 25.44 4.70 8.85
C LEU A 58 25.61 6.22 8.73
N ALA A 59 24.62 6.98 9.19
CA ALA A 59 24.67 8.44 9.17
C ALA A 59 25.81 9.00 10.03
N VAL A 60 25.99 8.46 11.24
CA VAL A 60 27.10 8.82 12.14
C VAL A 60 28.45 8.42 11.54
N ALA A 61 28.56 7.20 11.00
CA ALA A 61 29.80 6.74 10.38
C ALA A 61 30.20 7.59 9.17
N TYR A 62 29.23 7.93 8.31
CA TYR A 62 29.43 8.82 7.17
C TYR A 62 29.90 10.21 7.60
N TRP A 63 29.28 10.77 8.64
CA TRP A 63 29.68 12.06 9.20
C TRP A 63 31.09 12.03 9.76
N ILE A 64 31.46 11.00 10.53
CA ILE A 64 32.83 10.85 11.05
C ILE A 64 33.85 10.74 9.91
N ALA A 65 33.52 10.00 8.85
CA ALA A 65 34.44 9.73 7.75
C ALA A 65 34.66 10.93 6.82
N ILE A 66 33.60 11.70 6.52
CA ILE A 66 33.61 12.71 5.45
C ILE A 66 33.39 14.13 6.01
N GLY A 67 32.99 14.27 7.27
CA GLY A 67 32.65 15.55 7.89
C GLY A 67 31.33 16.16 7.38
N GLN A 68 30.61 15.47 6.49
CA GLN A 68 29.37 15.95 5.89
C GLN A 68 28.12 15.49 6.66
N LEU A 69 27.13 16.38 6.78
CA LEU A 69 25.91 16.16 7.57
C LEU A 69 24.68 15.76 6.75
N SER A 70 24.83 15.66 5.43
CA SER A 70 23.76 15.26 4.50
C SER A 70 23.07 13.96 4.92
N LEU A 71 23.87 12.94 5.26
CA LEU A 71 23.33 11.65 5.68
C LEU A 71 22.73 11.67 7.09
N PRO A 72 23.35 12.28 8.13
CA PRO A 72 22.72 12.51 9.43
C PRO A 72 21.35 13.19 9.37
N ILE A 73 21.25 14.26 8.57
CA ILE A 73 20.01 15.01 8.38
C ILE A 73 18.93 14.12 7.74
N ALA A 74 19.28 13.43 6.64
CA ALA A 74 18.37 12.51 5.98
C ALA A 74 17.93 11.38 6.93
N GLY A 75 18.88 10.76 7.63
CA GLY A 75 18.62 9.68 8.58
C GLY A 75 17.69 10.12 9.73
N ALA A 76 17.86 11.32 10.25
CA ALA A 76 17.00 11.87 11.31
C ALA A 76 15.54 12.04 10.85
N LEU A 77 15.31 12.44 9.59
CA LEU A 77 13.96 12.58 9.03
C LEU A 77 13.22 11.24 8.94
N PHE A 78 13.93 10.16 8.58
CA PHE A 78 13.34 8.81 8.48
C PHE A 78 13.20 8.10 9.83
N LEU A 79 13.97 8.50 10.84
CA LEU A 79 13.99 7.84 12.15
C LEU A 79 12.61 7.91 12.84
N GLY A 80 11.98 9.08 12.84
CA GLY A 80 10.68 9.31 13.49
C GLY A 80 9.58 8.37 12.98
N PRO A 81 9.29 8.38 11.66
CA PRO A 81 8.32 7.47 11.06
C PRO A 81 8.61 5.99 11.33
N MET A 82 9.86 5.54 11.20
CA MET A 82 10.23 4.14 11.46
C MET A 82 10.02 3.73 12.92
N LEU A 83 10.42 4.58 13.88
CA LEU A 83 10.20 4.32 15.30
C LEU A 83 8.70 4.33 15.66
N LYS A 84 7.92 5.23 15.05
CA LYS A 84 6.46 5.26 15.20
C LYS A 84 5.83 3.97 14.66
N ALA A 85 6.22 3.52 13.47
CA ALA A 85 5.76 2.27 12.87
C ALA A 85 6.12 1.07 13.77
N ALA A 86 7.39 0.98 14.20
CA ALA A 86 7.85 -0.06 15.11
C ALA A 86 7.05 -0.08 16.43
N ASN A 87 6.85 1.07 17.07
CA ASN A 87 6.07 1.17 18.30
C ASN A 87 4.59 0.79 18.08
N SER A 88 4.01 1.17 16.94
CA SER A 88 2.62 0.81 16.60
C SER A 88 2.46 -0.69 16.39
N MET A 89 3.35 -1.32 15.61
CA MET A 89 3.37 -2.76 15.39
C MET A 89 3.60 -3.53 16.70
N ARG A 90 4.52 -3.06 17.54
CA ARG A 90 4.80 -3.66 18.87
C ARG A 90 3.57 -3.63 19.78
N ARG A 91 2.72 -2.61 19.66
CA ARG A 91 1.44 -2.49 20.38
C ARG A 91 0.30 -3.31 19.74
N GLY A 92 0.57 -4.07 18.68
CA GLY A 92 -0.42 -4.92 18.02
C GLY A 92 -1.27 -4.19 16.99
N ALA A 93 -0.80 -3.08 16.42
CA ALA A 93 -1.46 -2.50 15.26
C ALA A 93 -1.56 -3.56 14.14
N PRO A 94 -2.72 -3.68 13.46
CA PRO A 94 -2.89 -4.60 12.34
C PRO A 94 -1.82 -4.37 11.27
N LEU A 95 -1.29 -5.43 10.69
CA LEU A 95 -0.45 -5.39 9.50
C LEU A 95 -1.27 -5.69 8.24
N ALA A 96 -2.35 -6.45 8.37
CA ALA A 96 -3.33 -6.64 7.31
C ALA A 96 -4.70 -7.04 7.87
N VAL A 97 -5.76 -6.79 7.11
CA VAL A 97 -7.08 -7.41 7.30
C VAL A 97 -7.37 -8.23 6.05
N PHE A 98 -7.76 -9.49 6.18
CA PHE A 98 -7.99 -10.33 5.00
C PHE A 98 -9.16 -11.28 5.19
N GLY A 99 -9.80 -11.63 4.09
CA GLY A 99 -10.88 -12.60 4.04
C GLY A 99 -10.41 -13.86 3.35
N VAL A 100 -10.90 -15.00 3.80
CA VAL A 100 -10.65 -16.27 3.14
C VAL A 100 -11.97 -16.91 2.73
N ARG A 101 -12.07 -17.25 1.44
CA ARG A 101 -13.09 -18.17 0.93
C ARG A 101 -12.41 -19.21 0.03
N PRO A 102 -12.19 -20.43 0.52
CA PRO A 102 -11.61 -21.50 -0.27
C PRO A 102 -12.54 -21.90 -1.42
N ALA A 103 -11.95 -22.39 -2.51
CA ALA A 103 -12.65 -23.09 -3.56
C ALA A 103 -13.31 -24.37 -3.01
N THR A 104 -14.40 -24.80 -3.63
CA THR A 104 -15.05 -26.07 -3.33
C THR A 104 -14.30 -27.21 -4.01
N GLY A 105 -13.91 -28.24 -3.26
CA GLY A 105 -13.26 -29.45 -3.79
C GLY A 105 -11.90 -29.74 -3.15
N GLU A 106 -11.30 -30.89 -3.50
CA GLU A 106 -10.05 -31.38 -2.89
C GLU A 106 -8.79 -30.97 -3.69
N SER A 107 -8.91 -30.55 -4.95
CA SER A 107 -7.78 -30.16 -5.80
C SER A 107 -7.28 -28.74 -5.53
N THR A 108 -6.01 -28.46 -5.83
CA THR A 108 -5.39 -27.13 -5.73
C THR A 108 -5.98 -26.17 -6.78
N ALA A 109 -7.08 -25.51 -6.44
CA ALA A 109 -7.66 -24.45 -7.26
C ALA A 109 -6.68 -23.26 -7.40
N PRO A 110 -6.76 -22.49 -8.51
CA PRO A 110 -6.06 -21.22 -8.62
C PRO A 110 -6.36 -20.33 -7.42
N THR A 111 -5.37 -19.56 -6.97
CA THR A 111 -5.55 -18.63 -5.84
C THR A 111 -5.30 -17.21 -6.28
N VAL A 112 -6.24 -16.31 -5.95
CA VAL A 112 -6.14 -14.90 -6.27
C VAL A 112 -6.23 -14.09 -5.00
N VAL A 113 -5.14 -13.38 -4.71
CA VAL A 113 -5.12 -12.30 -3.72
C VAL A 113 -5.56 -11.01 -4.41
N LEU A 114 -6.59 -10.38 -3.87
CA LEU A 114 -7.07 -9.07 -4.29
C LEU A 114 -6.64 -8.06 -3.22
N GLY A 115 -5.66 -7.21 -3.54
CA GLY A 115 -4.99 -6.36 -2.56
C GLY A 115 -5.28 -4.87 -2.72
N ALA A 116 -5.30 -4.16 -1.61
CA ALA A 116 -5.17 -2.70 -1.54
C ALA A 116 -4.63 -2.34 -0.16
N HIS A 117 -3.94 -1.21 0.00
CA HIS A 117 -3.64 -0.72 1.35
C HIS A 117 -4.76 0.16 1.88
N PHE A 118 -4.93 0.20 3.20
CA PHE A 118 -5.99 0.97 3.85
C PHE A 118 -5.49 2.09 4.75
N ASP A 119 -4.18 2.13 5.04
CA ASP A 119 -3.56 3.28 5.68
C ASP A 119 -3.59 4.52 4.80
N THR A 120 -3.24 5.63 5.42
CA THR A 120 -3.05 6.92 4.77
C THR A 120 -1.75 7.50 5.25
N VAL A 121 -1.03 8.18 4.37
CA VAL A 121 0.17 8.90 4.77
C VAL A 121 -0.13 10.13 5.65
N SER A 122 0.84 10.44 6.50
CA SER A 122 1.01 11.77 7.06
C SER A 122 2.24 12.37 6.42
N LEU A 123 2.08 13.34 5.51
CA LEU A 123 3.23 14.01 4.90
C LEU A 123 3.40 15.46 5.38
N PRO A 124 4.67 15.90 5.48
CA PRO A 124 5.08 17.29 5.52
C PRO A 124 4.39 18.26 4.57
N LEU A 125 4.27 17.84 3.32
CA LEU A 125 4.26 18.74 2.17
C LEU A 125 3.27 18.20 1.15
N GLN A 126 2.45 19.10 0.63
CA GLN A 126 1.41 18.79 -0.35
C GLN A 126 1.96 18.93 -1.78
N GLY A 127 1.58 18.04 -2.68
CA GLY A 127 1.85 18.16 -4.12
C GLY A 127 2.08 16.82 -4.80
N SER A 128 2.36 16.85 -6.11
CA SER A 128 2.76 15.64 -6.85
C SER A 128 4.03 15.01 -6.28
N PHE A 129 4.27 13.73 -6.52
CA PHE A 129 5.53 13.06 -6.15
C PHE A 129 6.77 13.88 -6.55
N PHE A 130 6.77 14.47 -7.74
CA PHE A 130 7.86 15.32 -8.22
C PHE A 130 7.97 16.63 -7.42
N THR A 131 6.85 17.29 -7.13
CA THR A 131 6.82 18.51 -6.31
C THR A 131 7.28 18.24 -4.88
N ALA A 132 6.78 17.17 -4.26
CA ALA A 132 7.20 16.75 -2.92
C ALA A 132 8.70 16.42 -2.90
N SER A 133 9.19 15.67 -3.89
CA SER A 133 10.62 15.35 -4.04
C SER A 133 11.48 16.61 -4.21
N LEU A 134 11.05 17.57 -5.03
CA LEU A 134 11.75 18.83 -5.23
C LEU A 134 11.80 19.67 -3.95
N ILE A 135 10.69 19.75 -3.20
CA ILE A 135 10.66 20.48 -1.93
C ILE A 135 11.56 19.79 -0.90
N VAL A 136 11.56 18.45 -0.83
CA VAL A 136 12.50 17.71 0.03
C VAL A 136 13.94 18.04 -0.36
N VAL A 137 14.29 18.07 -1.65
CA VAL A 137 15.63 18.47 -2.11
C VAL A 137 15.97 19.91 -1.69
N VAL A 138 15.09 20.87 -1.93
CA VAL A 138 15.31 22.28 -1.55
C VAL A 138 15.43 22.42 -0.03
N PHE A 139 14.60 21.72 0.73
CA PHE A 139 14.67 21.67 2.19
C PHE A 139 16.01 21.08 2.65
N MET A 140 16.42 19.94 2.08
CA MET A 140 17.71 19.32 2.38
C MET A 140 18.86 20.28 2.08
N LEU A 141 18.84 21.00 0.96
CA LEU A 141 19.83 22.02 0.64
C LEU A 141 19.82 23.17 1.66
N GLY A 142 18.65 23.62 2.10
CA GLY A 142 18.50 24.67 3.11
C GLY A 142 19.05 24.25 4.48
N VAL A 143 18.70 23.05 4.94
CA VAL A 143 19.25 22.49 6.18
C VAL A 143 20.76 22.31 6.08
N LEU A 144 21.26 21.77 4.97
CA LEU A 144 22.70 21.62 4.75
C LEU A 144 23.42 22.96 4.82
N THR A 145 22.84 24.00 4.21
CA THR A 145 23.38 25.37 4.29
C THR A 145 23.40 25.90 5.73
N ILE A 146 22.36 25.68 6.53
CA ILE A 146 22.32 26.07 7.95
C ILE A 146 23.38 25.30 8.75
N ALA A 147 23.50 23.99 8.49
CA ALA A 147 24.45 23.13 9.16
C ALA A 147 25.89 23.57 8.90
N ASP A 148 26.20 23.96 7.66
CA ASP A 148 27.52 24.45 7.25
C ASP A 148 27.84 25.86 7.77
N ARG A 149 26.84 26.75 7.85
CA ARG A 149 27.05 28.17 8.16
C ARG A 149 26.88 28.54 9.64
N VAL A 150 26.09 27.79 10.39
CA VAL A 150 25.72 28.12 11.78
C VAL A 150 26.30 27.10 12.75
N SER A 151 25.81 25.86 12.67
CA SER A 151 26.29 24.76 13.48
C SER A 151 25.70 23.44 12.99
N PRO A 152 26.51 22.36 12.94
CA PRO A 152 26.04 21.01 12.71
C PRO A 152 24.85 20.59 13.58
N LEU A 153 24.93 20.91 14.88
CA LEU A 153 23.91 20.55 15.85
C LEU A 153 22.59 21.28 15.58
N VAL A 154 22.66 22.55 15.18
CA VAL A 154 21.48 23.35 14.83
C VAL A 154 20.81 22.82 13.56
N GLY A 155 21.59 22.40 12.55
CA GLY A 155 21.05 21.74 11.36
C GLY A 155 20.29 20.45 11.69
N VAL A 156 20.85 19.61 12.57
CA VAL A 156 20.20 18.37 13.04
C VAL A 156 18.93 18.67 13.84
N LEU A 157 18.98 19.62 14.78
CA LEU A 157 17.82 20.00 15.58
C LEU A 157 16.72 20.64 14.72
N ALA A 158 17.08 21.51 13.78
CA ALA A 158 16.14 22.10 12.82
C ALA A 158 15.49 21.02 11.94
N SER A 159 16.24 20.00 11.52
CA SER A 159 15.71 18.85 10.76
C SER A 159 14.75 18.01 11.59
N GLY A 160 15.11 17.71 12.84
CA GLY A 160 14.27 16.94 13.76
C GLY A 160 12.99 17.68 14.13
N ALA A 161 13.08 18.97 14.44
CA ALA A 161 11.93 19.82 14.73
C ALA A 161 11.04 19.99 13.49
N THR A 162 11.64 20.23 12.32
CA THR A 162 10.88 20.38 11.07
C THR A 162 10.22 19.07 10.71
N GLY A 163 10.92 17.93 10.71
CA GLY A 163 10.32 16.60 10.56
C GLY A 163 9.13 16.41 11.51
N PHE A 164 9.32 16.64 12.82
CA PHE A 164 8.27 16.51 13.84
C PHE A 164 7.05 17.41 13.58
N PHE A 165 7.23 18.69 13.22
CA PHE A 165 6.14 19.62 12.91
C PHE A 165 5.49 19.36 11.55
N LEU A 166 6.25 18.83 10.61
CA LEU A 166 5.80 18.52 9.26
C LEU A 166 4.89 17.27 9.23
N TYR A 167 5.08 16.30 10.12
CA TYR A 167 4.23 15.11 10.22
C TYR A 167 2.83 15.37 10.85
N GLY A 168 2.26 16.57 10.69
CA GLY A 168 0.94 16.96 11.22
C GLY A 168 -0.20 16.94 10.18
N ASN A 169 0.10 16.83 8.88
CA ASN A 169 -0.91 16.85 7.82
C ASN A 169 -1.22 15.44 7.31
N THR A 170 -2.28 14.85 7.85
CA THR A 170 -2.81 13.57 7.35
C THR A 170 -3.54 13.77 6.04
N SER A 171 -3.19 12.97 5.03
CA SER A 171 -4.03 12.80 3.84
C SER A 171 -5.36 12.13 4.27
N PRO A 172 -6.54 12.61 3.84
CA PRO A 172 -7.80 11.90 4.06
C PRO A 172 -7.83 10.53 3.36
N GLY A 173 -7.03 10.39 2.29
CA GLY A 173 -6.83 9.14 1.57
C GLY A 173 -8.05 8.70 0.78
N GLY A 174 -8.73 9.63 0.12
CA GLY A 174 -9.89 9.33 -0.71
C GLY A 174 -9.52 8.38 -1.85
N ASP A 175 -8.60 8.79 -2.70
CA ASP A 175 -8.10 7.96 -3.78
C ASP A 175 -6.89 7.13 -3.36
N ASP A 176 -6.13 7.58 -2.37
CA ASP A 176 -4.94 6.91 -1.83
C ASP A 176 -5.13 6.48 -0.36
N ASN A 177 -5.70 5.31 -0.08
CA ASN A 177 -6.16 4.32 -1.06
C ASN A 177 -7.55 3.74 -0.74
N ALA A 178 -8.48 4.60 -0.31
CA ALA A 178 -9.87 4.15 -0.14
C ALA A 178 -10.50 3.71 -1.48
N SER A 179 -10.07 4.23 -2.62
CA SER A 179 -10.56 3.77 -3.93
C SER A 179 -10.16 2.32 -4.22
N GLY A 180 -8.91 1.92 -3.95
CA GLY A 180 -8.44 0.54 -4.08
C GLY A 180 -9.12 -0.40 -3.08
N VAL A 181 -9.30 0.03 -1.83
CA VAL A 181 -10.08 -0.72 -0.83
C VAL A 181 -11.47 -1.05 -1.35
N PHE A 182 -12.17 -0.07 -1.93
CA PHE A 182 -13.51 -0.28 -2.45
C PHE A 182 -13.53 -1.07 -3.76
N ALA A 183 -12.45 -1.06 -4.55
CA ALA A 183 -12.29 -1.97 -5.69
C ALA A 183 -12.19 -3.44 -5.21
N VAL A 184 -11.40 -3.72 -4.18
CA VAL A 184 -11.29 -5.06 -3.59
C VAL A 184 -12.63 -5.53 -3.02
N LEU A 185 -13.35 -4.66 -2.29
CA LEU A 185 -14.68 -4.99 -1.75
C LEU A 185 -15.70 -5.26 -2.88
N GLU A 186 -15.66 -4.47 -3.95
CA GLU A 186 -16.52 -4.70 -5.12
C GLU A 186 -16.20 -6.02 -5.82
N CYS A 187 -14.92 -6.36 -5.99
CA CYS A 187 -14.48 -7.67 -6.48
C CYS A 187 -14.99 -8.80 -5.57
N ALA A 188 -14.80 -8.69 -4.25
CA ALA A 188 -15.24 -9.69 -3.27
C ALA A 188 -16.75 -9.96 -3.37
N ARG A 189 -17.54 -8.90 -3.50
CA ARG A 189 -19.00 -8.96 -3.68
C ARG A 189 -19.41 -9.69 -4.96
N HIS A 190 -18.77 -9.39 -6.09
CA HIS A 190 -19.09 -10.02 -7.40
C HIS A 190 -18.57 -11.44 -7.54
N LEU A 191 -17.50 -11.78 -6.82
CA LEU A 191 -16.89 -13.09 -6.86
C LEU A 191 -17.50 -14.05 -5.85
N ARG A 192 -18.47 -13.62 -5.02
CA ARG A 192 -19.05 -14.46 -3.96
C ARG A 192 -19.56 -15.84 -4.39
N SER A 193 -20.04 -15.96 -5.62
CA SER A 193 -20.55 -17.20 -6.21
C SER A 193 -19.49 -18.04 -6.92
N VAL A 194 -18.25 -17.55 -7.04
CA VAL A 194 -17.14 -18.28 -7.67
C VAL A 194 -16.62 -19.32 -6.69
N SER A 195 -16.69 -20.59 -7.09
CA SER A 195 -16.38 -21.75 -6.25
C SER A 195 -15.15 -22.55 -6.73
N ASN A 196 -14.61 -22.24 -7.89
CA ASN A 196 -13.47 -22.91 -8.54
C ASN A 196 -12.14 -22.14 -8.39
N VAL A 197 -12.14 -21.03 -7.65
CA VAL A 197 -10.96 -20.19 -7.38
C VAL A 197 -10.95 -19.83 -5.89
N ASN A 198 -9.79 -19.92 -5.25
CA ASN A 198 -9.60 -19.37 -3.91
C ASN A 198 -9.51 -17.85 -4.03
N VAL A 199 -10.49 -17.12 -3.50
CA VAL A 199 -10.50 -15.65 -3.53
C VAL A 199 -10.13 -15.13 -2.15
N VAL A 200 -9.07 -14.32 -2.09
CA VAL A 200 -8.47 -13.83 -0.85
C VAL A 200 -8.36 -12.31 -0.91
N PRO A 201 -9.41 -11.55 -0.56
CA PRO A 201 -9.30 -10.11 -0.41
C PRO A 201 -8.39 -9.77 0.77
N VAL A 202 -7.43 -8.88 0.56
CA VAL A 202 -6.45 -8.45 1.56
C VAL A 202 -6.33 -6.93 1.56
N PHE A 203 -6.36 -6.36 2.75
CA PHE A 203 -6.17 -4.94 2.99
C PHE A 203 -4.89 -4.74 3.81
N PHE A 204 -3.84 -4.23 3.18
CA PHE A 204 -2.54 -4.03 3.83
C PHE A 204 -2.53 -2.73 4.66
N ASN A 205 -1.78 -2.74 5.75
CA ASN A 205 -1.50 -1.56 6.56
C ASN A 205 -0.01 -1.22 6.46
N PHE A 206 0.37 0.00 6.82
CA PHE A 206 1.75 0.46 6.74
C PHE A 206 2.37 0.31 5.34
N GLU A 207 1.58 0.53 4.29
CA GLU A 207 2.09 0.65 2.91
C GLU A 207 2.94 1.93 2.80
N GLU A 208 2.41 3.01 3.35
CA GLU A 208 2.94 4.37 3.24
C GLU A 208 4.23 4.56 4.06
N GLU A 209 4.44 3.70 5.04
CA GLU A 209 5.68 3.62 5.81
C GLU A 209 6.68 2.58 5.27
N GLY A 210 6.42 1.96 4.12
CA GLY A 210 7.39 1.09 3.43
C GLY A 210 6.93 -0.35 3.20
N LEU A 211 5.66 -0.54 2.81
CA LEU A 211 5.11 -1.84 2.39
C LEU A 211 5.16 -2.90 3.49
N PHE A 212 5.13 -2.50 4.76
CA PHE A 212 5.37 -3.43 5.88
C PHE A 212 4.25 -4.45 6.03
N GLY A 213 3.00 -4.07 5.77
CA GLY A 213 1.85 -4.96 5.82
C GLY A 213 1.94 -6.10 4.80
N SER A 214 2.14 -5.75 3.53
CA SER A 214 2.28 -6.75 2.45
C SER A 214 3.55 -7.59 2.59
N LEU A 215 4.65 -7.00 3.07
CA LEU A 215 5.88 -7.75 3.37
C LEU A 215 5.66 -8.77 4.50
N SER A 216 5.01 -8.36 5.59
CA SER A 216 4.70 -9.27 6.70
C SER A 216 3.74 -10.36 6.25
N PHE A 217 2.67 -10.01 5.55
CA PHE A 217 1.67 -10.94 5.04
C PHE A 217 2.31 -11.99 4.11
N SER A 218 3.09 -11.55 3.11
CA SER A 218 3.79 -12.42 2.17
C SER A 218 4.74 -13.38 2.89
N ARG A 219 5.54 -12.89 3.85
CA ARG A 219 6.46 -13.73 4.64
C ARG A 219 5.72 -14.72 5.54
N HIS A 220 4.65 -14.28 6.18
CA HIS A 220 3.94 -15.06 7.20
C HIS A 220 3.06 -16.14 6.57
N PHE A 221 2.37 -15.85 5.47
CA PHE A 221 1.39 -16.77 4.89
C PHE A 221 1.86 -17.44 3.59
N LEU A 222 2.65 -16.76 2.76
CA LEU A 222 2.90 -17.20 1.37
C LEU A 222 4.35 -17.65 1.11
N GLY A 223 5.28 -17.30 2.00
CA GLY A 223 6.69 -17.65 1.88
C GLY A 223 6.95 -19.15 2.03
N ARG A 224 8.14 -19.61 1.61
CA ARG A 224 8.57 -21.03 1.74
C ARG A 224 8.48 -21.59 3.16
N ARG A 225 8.60 -20.72 4.17
CA ARG A 225 8.46 -21.04 5.61
C ARG A 225 7.23 -20.39 6.23
N GLY A 226 6.32 -19.89 5.39
CA GLY A 226 5.04 -19.33 5.82
C GLY A 226 4.12 -20.42 6.38
N ARG A 227 3.09 -20.00 7.08
CA ARG A 227 2.10 -20.88 7.72
C ARG A 227 0.99 -21.34 6.77
N GLY A 228 0.99 -20.87 5.52
CA GLY A 228 -0.13 -21.05 4.60
C GLY A 228 -1.32 -20.16 4.96
N LEU A 229 -2.24 -19.99 4.01
CA LEU A 229 -3.50 -19.29 4.26
C LEU A 229 -4.47 -20.22 4.98
N PRO A 230 -5.20 -19.76 6.03
CA PRO A 230 -6.11 -20.61 6.79
C PRO A 230 -7.14 -21.31 5.91
N GLY A 231 -7.17 -22.64 5.89
CA GLY A 231 -8.16 -23.42 5.13
C GLY A 231 -8.01 -23.36 3.60
N VAL A 232 -6.90 -22.83 3.08
CA VAL A 232 -6.64 -22.77 1.64
C VAL A 232 -5.44 -23.65 1.30
N ASN A 233 -5.67 -24.65 0.46
CA ASN A 233 -4.60 -25.39 -0.20
C ASN A 233 -4.32 -24.74 -1.56
N PHE A 234 -3.13 -24.16 -1.75
CA PHE A 234 -2.78 -23.45 -2.97
C PHE A 234 -1.41 -23.85 -3.50
N ASP A 235 -1.27 -23.81 -4.83
CA ASP A 235 0.02 -23.85 -5.51
C ASP A 235 0.48 -22.42 -5.82
N PRO A 236 1.60 -21.95 -5.22
CA PRO A 236 2.19 -20.65 -5.53
C PRO A 236 2.45 -20.38 -7.02
N SER A 237 2.67 -21.42 -7.84
CA SER A 237 2.89 -21.28 -9.29
C SER A 237 1.61 -21.02 -10.09
N ASN A 238 0.46 -21.37 -9.50
CA ASN A 238 -0.88 -21.09 -9.99
C ASN A 238 -1.60 -20.07 -9.09
N SER A 239 -0.84 -19.10 -8.58
CA SER A 239 -1.34 -18.06 -7.68
C SER A 239 -1.00 -16.66 -8.16
N PHE A 240 -1.96 -15.76 -8.00
CA PHE A 240 -1.95 -14.41 -8.55
C PHE A 240 -2.21 -13.38 -7.46
N MET A 241 -1.57 -12.22 -7.57
CA MET A 241 -1.86 -11.03 -6.78
C MET A 241 -2.24 -9.88 -7.70
N ILE A 242 -3.43 -9.33 -7.49
CA ILE A 242 -3.94 -8.14 -8.18
C ILE A 242 -4.15 -7.04 -7.14
N ASN A 243 -3.30 -6.01 -7.20
CA ASN A 243 -3.37 -4.85 -6.34
C ASN A 243 -4.16 -3.70 -6.98
N PHE A 244 -4.86 -2.92 -6.17
CA PHE A 244 -5.56 -1.71 -6.59
C PHE A 244 -5.04 -0.53 -5.78
N ASP A 245 -4.55 0.49 -6.46
CA ASP A 245 -3.93 1.65 -5.84
C ASP A 245 -4.18 2.89 -6.69
N CYS A 246 -4.88 3.89 -6.11
CA CYS A 246 -5.28 5.10 -6.82
C CYS A 246 -6.13 4.84 -8.08
N VAL A 247 -7.24 4.11 -7.93
CA VAL A 247 -8.11 3.67 -9.05
C VAL A 247 -9.41 4.46 -9.20
N GLY A 248 -9.61 5.49 -8.38
CA GLY A 248 -10.83 6.29 -8.28
C GLY A 248 -10.85 7.56 -9.12
N ARG A 249 -9.83 7.80 -9.95
CA ARG A 249 -9.71 9.00 -10.79
C ARG A 249 -9.28 8.66 -12.22
N GLY A 250 -9.39 9.64 -13.10
CA GLY A 250 -8.73 9.62 -14.40
C GLY A 250 -9.40 8.71 -15.43
N LYS A 251 -8.90 8.73 -16.67
CA LYS A 251 -9.49 7.98 -17.79
C LYS A 251 -8.69 6.75 -18.21
N ARG A 252 -7.38 6.72 -17.92
CA ARG A 252 -6.47 5.67 -18.36
C ARG A 252 -6.18 4.72 -17.22
N VAL A 253 -6.32 3.43 -17.49
CA VAL A 253 -5.96 2.36 -16.57
C VAL A 253 -4.54 1.87 -16.89
N TYR A 254 -3.69 1.87 -15.88
CA TYR A 254 -2.30 1.41 -15.96
C TYR A 254 -2.14 0.11 -15.19
N VAL A 255 -1.38 -0.83 -15.77
CA VAL A 255 -1.02 -2.12 -15.16
C VAL A 255 0.49 -2.19 -15.03
N SER A 256 1.00 -2.35 -13.80
CA SER A 256 2.43 -2.60 -13.55
C SER A 256 2.64 -3.96 -12.91
N GLY A 257 3.80 -4.58 -13.12
CA GLY A 257 4.18 -5.85 -12.50
C GLY A 257 4.53 -6.95 -13.49
N ASP A 258 4.12 -8.18 -13.17
CA ASP A 258 4.41 -9.38 -13.97
C ASP A 258 3.83 -9.28 -15.39
N LYS A 259 4.69 -9.49 -16.40
CA LYS A 259 4.34 -9.29 -17.81
C LYS A 259 3.31 -10.30 -18.32
N ASP A 260 3.43 -11.55 -17.91
CA ASP A 260 2.54 -12.62 -18.35
C ASP A 260 1.14 -12.42 -17.77
N LEU A 261 1.06 -12.11 -16.47
CA LEU A 261 -0.20 -11.77 -15.81
C LEU A 261 -0.82 -10.50 -16.39
N ALA A 262 -0.03 -9.45 -16.63
CA ALA A 262 -0.53 -8.24 -17.27
C ALA A 262 -1.12 -8.55 -18.65
N GLN A 263 -0.47 -9.38 -19.48
CA GLN A 263 -0.98 -9.75 -20.79
C GLN A 263 -2.28 -10.57 -20.70
N MET A 264 -2.39 -11.50 -19.74
CA MET A 264 -3.63 -12.24 -19.49
C MET A 264 -4.78 -11.33 -19.05
N ILE A 265 -4.50 -10.32 -18.24
CA ILE A 265 -5.50 -9.34 -17.79
C ILE A 265 -5.92 -8.42 -18.93
N LEU A 266 -4.96 -7.92 -19.72
CA LEU A 266 -5.21 -7.01 -20.83
C LEU A 266 -5.94 -7.68 -22.01
N SER A 267 -5.98 -9.02 -22.06
CA SER A 267 -6.76 -9.75 -23.08
C SER A 267 -8.25 -9.85 -22.75
N THR A 268 -8.66 -9.56 -21.51
CA THR A 268 -10.07 -9.51 -21.10
C THR A 268 -10.85 -8.46 -21.89
N SER A 269 -12.15 -8.68 -22.05
CA SER A 269 -13.02 -7.72 -22.75
C SER A 269 -13.11 -6.39 -22.00
N ALA A 270 -13.28 -6.43 -20.67
CA ALA A 270 -13.30 -5.23 -19.83
C ALA A 270 -12.00 -4.41 -19.93
N ALA A 271 -10.83 -5.06 -19.94
CA ALA A 271 -9.56 -4.32 -20.07
C ALA A 271 -9.42 -3.63 -21.43
N ARG A 272 -9.90 -4.26 -22.51
CA ARG A 272 -9.88 -3.69 -23.85
C ARG A 272 -10.84 -2.53 -24.01
N GLU A 273 -12.05 -2.63 -23.44
CA GLU A 273 -13.04 -1.55 -23.43
C GLU A 273 -12.52 -0.31 -22.69
N MET A 274 -11.78 -0.51 -21.60
CA MET A 274 -11.18 0.56 -20.81
C MET A 274 -9.83 1.05 -21.33
N GLU A 275 -9.37 0.53 -22.48
CA GLU A 275 -8.06 0.83 -23.07
C GLU A 275 -6.91 0.70 -22.04
N ALA A 276 -6.99 -0.31 -21.16
CA ALA A 276 -5.98 -0.54 -20.14
C ALA A 276 -4.63 -0.85 -20.81
N SER A 277 -3.55 -0.36 -20.20
CA SER A 277 -2.20 -0.47 -20.78
C SER A 277 -1.14 -0.77 -19.74
N VAL A 278 -0.05 -1.41 -20.17
CA VAL A 278 1.10 -1.64 -19.28
C VAL A 278 1.84 -0.34 -19.00
N THR A 279 2.38 -0.23 -17.79
CA THR A 279 3.31 0.82 -17.38
C THR A 279 4.60 0.19 -16.85
N PRO A 280 5.79 0.72 -17.18
CA PRO A 280 7.06 0.07 -16.85
C PRO A 280 7.29 -0.06 -15.34
N PHE A 281 6.70 0.83 -14.55
CA PHE A 281 6.87 0.85 -13.10
C PHE A 281 5.65 1.52 -12.45
N TYR A 282 5.28 1.02 -11.27
CA TYR A 282 4.39 1.64 -10.29
C TYR A 282 4.75 0.99 -8.94
N PRO A 283 5.23 1.70 -7.91
CA PRO A 283 5.60 1.09 -6.64
C PRO A 283 4.39 0.90 -5.74
N SER A 284 4.05 -0.34 -5.37
CA SER A 284 2.95 -0.64 -4.44
C SER A 284 3.08 -2.07 -3.88
N ASP A 285 2.11 -2.53 -3.08
CA ASP A 285 2.14 -3.80 -2.32
C ASP A 285 2.43 -5.06 -3.14
N HIS A 286 2.04 -5.10 -4.41
CA HIS A 286 2.34 -6.23 -5.32
C HIS A 286 3.84 -6.55 -5.41
N LEU A 287 4.74 -5.59 -5.13
CA LEU A 287 6.19 -5.81 -5.10
C LEU A 287 6.64 -6.81 -4.02
N MET A 288 5.83 -7.03 -2.98
CA MET A 288 6.13 -7.98 -1.91
C MET A 288 5.77 -9.43 -2.27
N PHE A 289 5.11 -9.64 -3.41
CA PHE A 289 4.73 -10.95 -3.93
C PHE A 289 5.77 -11.42 -4.94
N LYS A 290 6.72 -12.24 -4.45
CA LYS A 290 7.83 -12.74 -5.25
C LYS A 290 7.48 -14.06 -5.94
N LYS A 291 8.25 -14.38 -6.99
CA LYS A 291 8.18 -15.68 -7.66
C LYS A 291 8.15 -16.84 -6.66
N PRO A 292 7.30 -17.86 -6.88
CA PRO A 292 6.58 -18.14 -8.14
C PRO A 292 5.24 -17.41 -8.32
N TRP A 293 4.80 -16.58 -7.36
CA TRP A 293 3.60 -15.75 -7.53
C TRP A 293 3.76 -14.79 -8.70
N LYS A 294 2.67 -14.57 -9.43
CA LYS A 294 2.56 -13.49 -10.43
C LYS A 294 1.77 -12.35 -9.80
N ALA A 295 2.31 -11.14 -9.86
CA ALA A 295 1.73 -10.00 -9.16
C ALA A 295 1.69 -8.75 -10.04
N ILE A 296 0.56 -8.04 -10.03
CA ILE A 296 0.38 -6.77 -10.72
C ILE A 296 -0.31 -5.74 -9.81
N SER A 297 -0.22 -4.47 -10.19
CA SER A 297 -1.01 -3.38 -9.61
C SER A 297 -1.69 -2.56 -10.69
N PHE A 298 -2.95 -2.22 -10.44
CA PHE A 298 -3.67 -1.20 -11.17
C PHE A 298 -3.42 0.17 -10.56
N ALA A 299 -3.31 1.18 -11.42
CA ALA A 299 -3.41 2.59 -11.09
C ALA A 299 -4.21 3.32 -12.18
N ARG A 300 -4.90 4.42 -11.85
CA ARG A 300 -5.72 5.15 -12.81
C ARG A 300 -5.45 6.66 -12.79
N ALA A 301 -5.24 7.24 -13.98
CA ALA A 301 -4.91 8.66 -14.12
C ALA A 301 -5.37 9.21 -15.49
N ASN A 302 -5.42 10.54 -15.69
CA ASN A 302 -5.72 11.13 -17.01
C ASN A 302 -4.51 11.08 -17.94
N ARG A 303 -3.32 11.22 -17.38
CA ARG A 303 -2.03 11.14 -18.08
C ARG A 303 -1.16 10.05 -17.44
N TYR A 304 0.12 10.05 -17.79
CA TYR A 304 1.09 9.18 -17.15
C TYR A 304 1.08 9.37 -15.63
N TRP A 305 0.88 8.28 -14.88
CA TRP A 305 0.60 8.30 -13.44
C TRP A 305 1.64 9.10 -12.63
N MET A 306 2.93 9.03 -12.99
CA MET A 306 4.01 9.77 -12.30
C MET A 306 3.82 11.29 -12.33
N LEU A 307 3.05 11.81 -13.29
CA LEU A 307 2.84 13.24 -13.50
C LEU A 307 1.45 13.72 -13.06
N ASP A 308 0.51 12.80 -12.77
CA ASP A 308 -0.92 13.11 -12.71
C ASP A 308 -1.62 12.62 -11.42
N LEU A 309 -0.87 11.95 -10.54
CA LEU A 309 -1.25 11.73 -9.15
C LEU A 309 -0.89 12.96 -8.30
N SER A 310 -1.38 14.15 -8.68
CA SER A 310 -0.92 15.42 -8.09
C SER A 310 -1.48 15.73 -6.70
N TRP A 311 -2.59 15.09 -6.32
CA TRP A 311 -3.22 15.28 -5.01
C TRP A 311 -3.05 14.10 -4.06
N ILE A 312 -2.47 12.95 -4.48
CA ILE A 312 -2.14 11.89 -3.50
C ILE A 312 -1.19 12.47 -2.46
N HIS A 313 -1.17 11.84 -1.29
CA HIS A 313 -0.35 12.29 -0.17
C HIS A 313 -0.57 13.76 0.22
N SER A 314 -1.77 14.29 -0.03
CA SER A 314 -2.11 15.68 0.28
C SER A 314 -3.50 15.79 0.91
N ARG A 315 -3.77 16.92 1.57
CA ARG A 315 -5.11 17.23 2.09
C ARG A 315 -6.18 17.31 1.00
N ALA A 316 -5.78 17.43 -0.26
CA ALA A 316 -6.67 17.48 -1.40
C ALA A 316 -7.11 16.09 -1.89
N ASP A 317 -6.57 15.00 -1.33
CA ASP A 317 -7.03 13.64 -1.57
C ASP A 317 -8.29 13.31 -0.76
N VAL A 318 -9.39 13.94 -1.15
CA VAL A 318 -10.68 13.89 -0.47
C VAL A 318 -11.64 12.93 -1.19
N ALA A 319 -12.58 12.38 -0.43
CA ALA A 319 -13.53 11.40 -0.94
C ALA A 319 -14.41 11.95 -2.08
N GLU A 320 -14.69 13.25 -2.08
CA GLU A 320 -15.53 13.93 -3.07
C GLU A 320 -14.91 13.97 -4.47
N LYS A 321 -13.60 13.75 -4.59
CA LYS A 321 -12.90 13.68 -5.89
C LYS A 321 -12.82 12.29 -6.48
N VAL A 322 -13.25 11.28 -5.73
CA VAL A 322 -13.26 9.89 -6.18
C VAL A 322 -14.56 9.59 -6.91
N ASP A 323 -14.42 9.07 -8.13
CA ASP A 323 -15.53 8.53 -8.90
C ASP A 323 -15.63 7.02 -8.68
N LEU A 324 -16.69 6.58 -7.99
CA LEU A 324 -16.93 5.17 -7.74
C LEU A 324 -17.30 4.38 -9.00
N THR A 325 -17.65 5.04 -10.10
CA THR A 325 -17.80 4.41 -11.41
C THR A 325 -16.45 3.89 -11.88
N TYR A 326 -15.40 4.70 -11.75
CA TYR A 326 -14.04 4.30 -12.12
C TYR A 326 -13.51 3.14 -11.28
N VAL A 327 -13.83 3.15 -9.98
CA VAL A 327 -13.52 2.03 -9.06
C VAL A 327 -14.17 0.72 -9.56
N ARG A 328 -15.45 0.78 -9.96
CA ARG A 328 -16.17 -0.40 -10.47
C ARG A 328 -15.63 -0.90 -11.81
N GLU A 329 -15.25 0.01 -12.71
CA GLU A 329 -14.65 -0.33 -14.00
C GLU A 329 -13.32 -1.06 -13.83
N VAL A 330 -12.44 -0.58 -12.93
CA VAL A 330 -11.17 -1.28 -12.69
C VAL A 330 -11.41 -2.62 -11.97
N ALA A 331 -12.38 -2.68 -11.05
CA ALA A 331 -12.78 -3.93 -10.41
C ALA A 331 -13.34 -4.96 -11.41
N SER A 332 -14.10 -4.54 -12.43
CA SER A 332 -14.69 -5.46 -13.42
C SER A 332 -13.62 -6.20 -14.23
N ILE A 333 -12.49 -5.53 -14.55
CA ILE A 333 -11.34 -6.15 -15.20
C ILE A 333 -10.83 -7.35 -14.39
N ALA A 334 -10.61 -7.14 -13.08
CA ALA A 334 -10.13 -8.21 -12.20
C ALA A 334 -11.18 -9.31 -12.03
N VAL A 335 -12.46 -8.96 -11.89
CA VAL A 335 -13.55 -9.94 -11.77
C VAL A 335 -13.64 -10.83 -13.01
N GLU A 336 -13.53 -10.26 -14.22
CA GLU A 336 -13.53 -11.02 -15.47
C GLU A 336 -12.34 -11.97 -15.55
N PHE A 337 -11.13 -11.50 -15.21
CA PHE A 337 -9.94 -12.35 -15.13
C PHE A 337 -10.09 -13.49 -14.12
N VAL A 338 -10.59 -13.23 -12.91
CA VAL A 338 -10.77 -14.28 -11.90
C VAL A 338 -11.77 -15.34 -12.37
N ARG A 339 -12.84 -14.92 -13.05
CA ARG A 339 -13.81 -15.87 -13.61
C ARG A 339 -13.23 -16.70 -14.75
N SER A 340 -12.34 -16.13 -15.57
CA SER A 340 -11.75 -16.84 -16.71
C SER A 340 -10.74 -17.91 -16.30
N ILE A 341 -10.02 -17.74 -15.19
CA ILE A 341 -9.06 -18.75 -14.71
C ILE A 341 -9.70 -19.88 -13.90
N GLY A 342 -10.93 -19.69 -13.41
CA GLY A 342 -11.67 -20.75 -12.75
C GLY A 342 -12.38 -21.70 -13.72
N GLY A 343 -12.80 -21.16 -14.87
CA GLY A 343 -13.67 -21.80 -15.85
C GLY A 343 -13.04 -22.95 -16.64
#